data_AF-A0A4P9Y8P6-F1
#
_entry.id   AF-A0A4P9Y8P6-F1
#
_cell.length_a   1.000
_cell.length_b   1.000
_cell.length_c   1.000
_cell.angle_alpha   90.00
_cell.angle_beta   90.00
_cell.angle_gamma   90.00
#
_symmetry.space_group_name_H-M   'P 1'
#
loop_
_entity.id
_entity.type
_entity.pdbx_description
1 polymer ?
#
loop_
_entity_poly.entity_id
_entity_poly.type
_entity_poly.pdbx_seq_one_letter_code
_entity_poly.pdbx_strand_id
1 'polypeptide(L)'
;ILAYATLGVLTWTGILAVAFNYQRQESSVVAGTFFALQHDPQVQAHLGDHVHWDFPVFPWIHGTVNYLKGIVDISFRIRGDQGKEA
;
A
#
# COMPACT_ATOMS: atom_id res chain seq x y z
N ILE A 1 33.45 -13.96 -4.54
CA ILE A 1 32.27 -14.72 -5.01
C ILE A 1 31.13 -14.64 -3.98
N LEU A 2 31.33 -15.08 -2.73
CA LEU A 2 30.28 -15.05 -1.69
C LEU A 2 29.70 -13.64 -1.43
N ALA A 3 30.53 -12.61 -1.32
CA ALA A 3 30.06 -11.23 -1.11
C ALA A 3 29.20 -10.67 -2.27
N TYR A 4 29.53 -11.02 -3.51
CA TYR A 4 28.74 -10.61 -4.68
C TYR A 4 27.43 -11.41 -4.77
N ALA A 5 27.45 -12.68 -4.39
CA ALA A 5 26.26 -13.51 -4.33
C ALA A 5 25.26 -12.99 -3.28
N THR A 6 25.72 -12.59 -2.09
CA THR A 6 24.85 -12.02 -1.05
C THR A 6 24.25 -10.69 -1.48
N LEU A 7 25.04 -9.81 -2.13
CA LEU A 7 24.53 -8.56 -2.68
C LEU A 7 23.46 -8.82 -3.75
N GLY A 8 23.72 -9.77 -4.65
CA GLY A 8 22.75 -10.15 -5.68
C GLY A 8 21.43 -10.64 -5.09
N VAL A 9 21.47 -11.53 -4.10
CA VAL A 9 20.27 -12.06 -3.43
C VAL A 9 19.49 -10.95 -2.71
N LEU A 10 20.18 -10.05 -2.01
CA LEU A 10 19.53 -8.91 -1.33
C LEU A 10 18.86 -7.98 -2.34
N THR A 11 19.54 -7.64 -3.43
CA THR A 11 18.98 -6.79 -4.49
C THR A 11 17.74 -7.44 -5.11
N TRP A 12 17.82 -8.71 -5.49
CA TRP A 12 16.67 -9.44 -6.06
C TRP A 12 15.51 -9.54 -5.08
N THR A 13 15.77 -9.82 -3.81
CA THR A 13 14.73 -9.91 -2.77
C THR A 13 14.01 -8.58 -2.60
N GLY A 14 14.75 -7.47 -2.56
CA GLY A 14 14.19 -6.12 -2.50
C GLY A 14 13.33 -5.80 -3.71
N ILE A 15 13.81 -6.09 -4.92
CA ILE A 15 13.07 -5.86 -6.17
C ILE A 15 11.77 -6.67 -6.19
N LEU A 16 11.82 -7.95 -5.84
CA LEU A 16 10.64 -8.80 -5.80
C LEU A 16 9.62 -8.30 -4.78
N ALA A 17 10.07 -7.88 -3.60
CA ALA A 17 9.19 -7.32 -2.58
C ALA A 17 8.45 -6.07 -3.09
N VAL A 18 9.17 -5.16 -3.77
CA VAL A 18 8.57 -3.96 -4.39
C VAL A 18 7.61 -4.34 -5.51
N ALA A 19 7.99 -5.25 -6.40
CA ALA A 19 7.15 -5.68 -7.52
C ALA A 19 5.84 -6.34 -7.04
N PHE A 20 5.90 -7.21 -6.03
CA PHE A 20 4.70 -7.82 -5.45
C PHE A 20 3.83 -6.81 -4.70
N ASN A 21 4.43 -5.81 -4.06
CA ASN A 21 3.67 -4.73 -3.44
C ASN A 21 2.93 -3.89 -4.50
N TYR A 22 3.61 -3.58 -5.61
CA TYR A 22 3.02 -2.87 -6.74
C TYR A 22 1.84 -3.63 -7.34
N GLN A 23 1.96 -4.95 -7.53
CA GLN A 23 0.83 -5.79 -7.97
C GLN A 23 -0.38 -5.74 -7.03
N ARG A 24 -0.17 -5.58 -5.72
CA ARG A 24 -1.27 -5.42 -4.75
C ARG A 24 -1.90 -4.03 -4.87
N GLN A 25 -1.10 -2.98 -5.06
CA GLN A 25 -1.60 -1.62 -5.26
C GLN A 25 -2.51 -1.51 -6.49
N GLU A 26 -2.15 -2.16 -7.59
CA GLU A 26 -2.97 -2.18 -8.82
C GLU A 26 -4.26 -3.01 -8.68
N SER A 27 -4.50 -3.65 -7.53
CA SER A 27 -5.76 -4.34 -7.31
C SER A 27 -6.95 -3.39 -7.30
N SER A 28 -8.03 -3.80 -7.95
CA SER A 28 -9.29 -3.05 -7.93
C SER A 28 -9.86 -2.91 -6.53
N VAL A 29 -9.55 -3.85 -5.64
CA VAL A 29 -9.98 -3.83 -4.24
C VAL A 29 -9.27 -2.72 -3.48
N VAL A 30 -7.93 -2.63 -3.56
CA VAL A 30 -7.18 -1.54 -2.92
C VAL A 30 -7.62 -0.19 -3.47
N ALA A 31 -7.69 -0.03 -4.79
CA ALA A 31 -8.12 1.22 -5.42
C ALA A 31 -9.55 1.61 -5.00
N GLY A 32 -10.48 0.66 -4.97
CA GLY A 32 -11.86 0.89 -4.55
C GLY A 32 -11.99 1.26 -3.08
N THR A 33 -11.26 0.57 -2.18
CA THR A 33 -11.25 0.92 -0.75
C THR A 33 -10.64 2.29 -0.50
N PHE A 34 -9.55 2.65 -1.17
CA PHE A 34 -8.94 3.97 -1.05
C PHE A 34 -9.87 5.07 -1.56
N PHE A 35 -10.52 4.86 -2.71
CA PHE A 35 -11.50 5.79 -3.24
C PHE A 35 -12.68 6.01 -2.28
N ALA A 36 -13.19 4.92 -1.67
CA ALA A 36 -14.24 5.01 -0.67
C ALA A 36 -13.81 5.82 0.56
N LEU A 37 -12.58 5.59 1.06
CA LEU A 37 -12.01 6.34 2.18
C LEU A 37 -11.87 7.83 1.87
N GLN A 38 -11.47 8.19 0.65
CA GLN A 38 -11.28 9.58 0.25
C GLN A 38 -12.57 10.40 0.24
N HIS A 39 -13.72 9.74 0.04
CA HIS A 39 -15.04 10.37 -0.02
C HIS A 39 -15.89 10.12 1.24
N ASP A 40 -15.33 9.44 2.25
CA ASP A 40 -16.04 9.18 3.50
C ASP A 40 -16.08 10.45 4.37
N PRO A 41 -17.27 10.96 4.74
CA PRO A 41 -17.38 12.18 5.54
C PRO A 41 -16.73 12.07 6.93
N GLN A 42 -16.68 10.89 7.53
CA GLN A 42 -16.02 10.68 8.82
C GLN A 42 -14.51 10.77 8.68
N VAL A 43 -13.96 10.17 7.62
CA VAL A 43 -12.53 10.24 7.32
C VAL A 43 -12.12 11.69 7.03
N GLN A 44 -12.89 12.41 6.21
CA GLN A 44 -12.62 13.82 5.91
C GLN A 44 -12.72 14.71 7.15
N ALA A 45 -13.67 14.47 8.04
CA ALA A 45 -13.79 15.21 9.30
C ALA A 45 -12.56 15.04 10.22
N HIS A 46 -11.88 13.90 10.14
CA HIS A 46 -10.72 13.58 10.98
C HIS A 46 -9.36 13.89 10.34
N LEU A 47 -9.20 13.62 9.06
CA LEU A 47 -7.93 13.74 8.33
C LEU A 47 -7.84 15.01 7.45
N GLY A 48 -8.97 15.62 7.09
CA GLY A 48 -9.05 16.76 6.18
C GLY A 48 -9.60 16.40 4.80
N ASP A 49 -9.73 17.41 3.94
CA ASP A 49 -10.43 17.32 2.65
C ASP A 49 -9.68 16.45 1.63
N HIS A 50 -8.34 16.43 1.69
CA HIS A 50 -7.52 15.57 0.83
C HIS A 50 -6.85 14.45 1.64
N VAL A 51 -7.34 13.22 1.44
CA VAL A 51 -6.70 11.99 1.91
C VAL A 51 -5.76 11.47 0.83
N HIS A 52 -4.51 11.24 1.20
CA HIS A 52 -3.46 10.69 0.34
C HIS A 52 -2.77 9.51 1.03
N TRP A 53 -1.96 8.77 0.27
CA TRP A 53 -1.12 7.72 0.82
C TRP A 53 -0.06 8.29 1.77
N ASP A 54 0.19 7.63 2.90
CA ASP A 54 1.21 8.06 3.87
C ASP A 54 2.62 8.21 3.26
N PHE A 55 2.95 7.31 2.32
CA PHE A 55 4.14 7.38 1.49
C PHE A 55 3.73 7.61 0.02
N PRO A 56 3.71 8.86 -0.48
CA PRO A 56 3.14 9.19 -1.79
C PRO A 56 3.83 8.48 -2.96
N VAL A 57 5.13 8.22 -2.82
CA VAL A 57 5.96 7.62 -3.88
C VAL A 57 5.84 6.09 -3.90
N PHE A 58 5.69 5.45 -2.75
CA PHE A 58 5.64 3.99 -2.64
C PHE A 58 4.71 3.56 -1.48
N PRO A 59 3.38 3.55 -1.69
CA PRO A 59 2.46 3.09 -0.67
C PRO A 59 2.68 1.61 -0.38
N TRP A 60 2.94 1.24 0.87
CA TRP A 60 3.13 -0.16 1.22
C TRP A 60 1.81 -0.79 1.65
N ILE A 61 1.34 -1.77 0.87
CA ILE A 61 0.13 -2.54 1.13
C ILE A 61 0.55 -3.84 1.83
N HIS A 62 0.24 -3.94 3.11
CA HIS A 62 0.42 -5.17 3.87
C HIS A 62 -0.78 -6.11 3.65
N GLY A 63 -0.58 -7.38 3.99
CA GLY A 63 -1.64 -8.39 3.93
C GLY A 63 -1.63 -9.17 2.61
N THR A 64 -2.75 -9.79 2.25
CA THR A 64 -2.89 -10.72 1.14
C THR A 64 -4.14 -10.43 0.31
N VAL A 65 -3.97 -10.42 -1.01
CA VAL A 65 -5.09 -10.38 -1.97
C VAL A 65 -5.07 -11.71 -2.73
N ASN A 66 -6.11 -12.52 -2.56
CA ASN A 66 -6.29 -13.77 -3.29
C ASN A 66 -7.61 -13.73 -4.06
N TYR A 67 -7.52 -13.37 -5.34
CA TYR A 67 -8.69 -13.28 -6.23
C TYR A 67 -9.39 -14.63 -6.44
N LEU A 68 -8.63 -15.73 -6.51
CA LEU A 68 -9.20 -17.07 -6.76
C LEU A 68 -10.04 -17.57 -5.59
N LYS A 69 -9.62 -17.26 -4.35
CA LYS A 69 -10.33 -17.65 -3.13
C LYS A 69 -11.30 -16.57 -2.62
N GLY A 70 -11.31 -15.39 -3.24
CA GLY A 70 -12.12 -14.26 -2.77
C GLY A 70 -11.69 -13.72 -1.40
N ILE A 71 -10.45 -13.97 -0.97
CA ILE A 71 -9.94 -13.53 0.33
C ILE A 71 -9.12 -12.26 0.12
N VAL A 72 -9.52 -11.20 0.79
CA VAL A 72 -8.80 -9.92 0.82
C VAL A 72 -8.65 -9.50 2.27
N ASP A 73 -7.41 -9.46 2.73
CA ASP A 73 -7.02 -8.91 4.02
C ASP A 73 -5.87 -7.97 3.75
N ILE A 74 -6.11 -6.66 3.82
CA ILE A 74 -5.14 -5.63 3.45
C ILE A 74 -5.10 -4.54 4.51
N SER A 75 -3.90 -3.99 4.74
CA SER A 75 -3.73 -2.81 5.57
C SER A 75 -2.70 -1.86 4.97
N PHE A 76 -3.01 -0.58 5.04
CA PHE A 76 -2.20 0.50 4.49
C PHE A 76 -2.46 1.77 5.30
N ARG A 77 -1.48 2.67 5.33
CA ARG A 77 -1.57 3.93 6.06
C ARG A 77 -1.98 5.05 5.13
N ILE A 78 -2.87 5.90 5.61
CA ILE A 78 -3.29 7.13 4.92
C ILE A 78 -2.89 8.34 5.74
N ARG A 79 -2.66 9.46 5.04
CA ARG A 79 -2.37 10.75 5.63
C ARG A 79 -3.28 11.79 5.00
N GLY A 80 -3.79 12.69 5.83
CA GLY A 80 -4.56 13.83 5.36
C GLY A 80 -3.83 15.15 5.53
N ASP A 81 -4.41 16.22 5.01
CA ASP A 81 -3.88 17.58 5.08
C ASP A 81 -3.64 18.07 6.52
N GLN A 82 -4.35 17.51 7.50
CA GLN A 82 -4.14 17.84 8.91
C GLN A 82 -2.95 17.12 9.56
N GLY A 83 -2.16 16.37 8.77
CA GLY A 83 -0.95 15.68 9.25
C GLY A 83 -1.21 14.52 10.21
N LYS A 84 -2.48 14.09 10.35
CA LYS A 84 -2.85 12.90 11.13
C LYS A 84 -2.75 11.66 10.26
N GLU A 85 -2.19 10.60 10.84
CA GLU A 85 -2.07 9.28 10.22
C GLU A 85 -3.20 8.37 10.74
N ALA A 86 -3.78 7.57 9.85
CA ALA A 86 -4.79 6.57 10.17
C ALA A 86 -4.48 5.23 9.48
#